data_AF-A0A3M6TWF2-F1
#
_entry.id   AF-A0A3M6TWF2-F1
#
_cell.length_a   1.000
_cell.length_b   1.000
_cell.length_c   1.000
_cell.angle_alpha   90.00
_cell.angle_beta   90.00
_cell.angle_gamma   90.00
#
_symmetry.space_group_name_H-M   'P 1'
#
loop_
_entity.id
_entity.type
_entity.pdbx_description
1 polymer ?
#
loop_
_entity_poly.entity_id
_entity_poly.type
_entity_poly.pdbx_seq_one_letter_code
_entity_poly.pdbx_strand_id
1 'polypeptide(L)'
;MEDINKEIINKMSDLKLPNRSLAAVISEAGICLTLNITSIIGNGLVCIAAYRNPNLRSTTNLYIIALAVSDLLCATIEMPLASSTLVIGRWDFGDVVCEIQGFVDVFTTYATPATLGLTAVNRYVKIVKTAKHKKYFSPLRSKIWLFCVWTFLVLYLLTGRATNFLSFEFVPGFDVCALGFANQRVRVVHFCITFALFFIVPLCSGIFSYYK
;
A
#
# COMPACT_ATOMS: atom_id res chain seq x y z
N MET A 1 39.44 11.79 8.92
CA MET A 1 39.44 11.26 7.53
C MET A 1 39.12 9.76 7.52
N GLU A 2 39.69 8.98 8.43
CA GLU A 2 39.40 7.54 8.57
C GLU A 2 37.96 7.22 9.03
N ASP A 3 37.40 8.00 9.95
CA ASP A 3 36.01 7.81 10.43
C ASP A 3 34.96 8.11 9.36
N ILE A 4 35.17 9.17 8.58
CA ILE A 4 34.31 9.54 7.43
C ILE A 4 34.34 8.43 6.38
N ASN A 5 35.51 7.81 6.15
CA ASN A 5 35.63 6.73 5.18
C ASN A 5 34.91 5.46 5.65
N LYS A 6 34.97 5.14 6.96
CA LYS A 6 34.21 4.03 7.55
C LYS A 6 32.69 4.27 7.46
N GLU A 7 32.24 5.49 7.72
CA GLU A 7 30.82 5.85 7.61
C GLU A 7 30.32 5.74 6.16
N ILE A 8 31.11 6.19 5.18
CA ILE A 8 30.80 6.05 3.76
C ILE A 8 30.76 4.57 3.35
N ILE A 9 31.72 3.76 3.79
CA ILE A 9 31.78 2.33 3.48
C ILE A 9 30.56 1.59 4.07
N ASN A 10 30.19 1.88 5.31
CA ASN A 10 29.01 1.29 5.95
C ASN A 10 27.72 1.70 5.22
N LYS A 11 27.56 2.98 4.89
CA LYS A 11 26.40 3.45 4.12
C LYS A 11 26.35 2.81 2.71
N MET A 12 27.50 2.58 2.08
CA MET A 12 27.59 1.85 0.81
C MET A 12 27.28 0.36 0.94
N SER A 13 27.61 -0.29 2.06
CA SER A 13 27.23 -1.68 2.29
C SER A 13 25.74 -1.83 2.57
N ASP A 14 25.13 -0.87 3.27
CA ASP A 14 23.70 -0.89 3.60
C ASP A 14 22.80 -0.68 2.36
N LEU A 15 23.35 -0.17 1.27
CA LEU A 15 22.64 0.03 0.00
C LEU A 15 22.78 -1.15 -0.97
N LYS A 16 23.73 -2.07 -0.75
CA LYS A 16 24.00 -3.19 -1.65
C LYS A 16 23.13 -4.39 -1.31
N LEU A 17 22.61 -5.04 -2.35
CA LEU A 17 21.90 -6.31 -2.20
C LEU A 17 22.90 -7.42 -1.82
N PRO A 18 22.46 -8.45 -1.08
CA PRO A 18 23.27 -9.64 -0.86
C PRO A 18 23.60 -10.33 -2.20
N ASN A 19 24.72 -11.06 -2.26
CA ASN A 19 25.06 -11.84 -3.46
C ASN A 19 23.97 -12.89 -3.74
N ARG A 20 23.20 -12.68 -4.81
CA ARG A 20 22.16 -13.60 -5.31
C ARG A 20 22.67 -14.31 -6.57
N SER A 21 22.17 -15.52 -6.83
CA SER A 21 22.50 -16.22 -8.07
C SER A 21 21.86 -15.51 -9.27
N LEU A 22 22.53 -15.54 -10.43
CA LEU A 22 21.98 -14.95 -11.65
C LEU A 22 20.59 -15.53 -12.00
N ALA A 23 20.40 -16.82 -11.73
CA ALA A 23 19.11 -17.48 -11.90
C ALA A 23 18.01 -16.89 -10.99
N ALA A 24 18.32 -16.59 -9.71
CA ALA A 24 17.38 -15.95 -8.80
C ALA A 24 16.97 -14.56 -9.31
N VAL A 25 17.94 -13.74 -9.71
CA VAL A 25 17.68 -12.39 -10.25
C VAL A 25 16.79 -12.45 -11.50
N ILE A 26 17.11 -13.33 -12.45
CA ILE A 26 16.30 -13.52 -13.67
C ILE A 26 14.88 -13.96 -13.31
N SER A 27 14.74 -14.89 -12.36
CA SER A 27 13.44 -15.40 -11.94
C SER A 27 12.58 -14.34 -11.23
N GLU A 28 13.16 -13.60 -10.28
CA GLU A 28 12.50 -12.54 -9.52
C GLU A 28 12.09 -11.39 -10.45
N ALA A 29 13.01 -10.91 -11.28
CA ALA A 29 12.74 -9.84 -12.23
C ALA A 29 11.66 -10.24 -13.26
N GLY A 30 11.70 -11.47 -13.76
CA GLY A 30 10.71 -11.99 -14.70
C GLY A 30 9.31 -12.07 -14.09
N ILE A 31 9.21 -12.53 -12.84
CA ILE A 31 7.94 -12.59 -12.09
C ILE A 31 7.42 -11.17 -11.84
N CYS A 32 8.26 -10.27 -11.31
CA CYS A 32 7.87 -8.89 -11.04
C CYS A 32 7.39 -8.17 -12.30
N LEU A 33 8.09 -8.32 -13.43
CA LEU A 33 7.69 -7.72 -14.71
C LEU A 33 6.33 -8.24 -15.18
N THR A 34 6.10 -9.55 -15.07
CA THR A 34 4.83 -10.17 -15.50
C THR A 34 3.66 -9.69 -14.63
N LEU A 35 3.84 -9.66 -13.31
CA LEU A 35 2.86 -9.14 -12.36
C LEU A 35 2.59 -7.66 -12.59
N ASN A 36 3.63 -6.88 -12.88
CA ASN A 36 3.54 -5.46 -13.13
C ASN A 36 2.70 -5.15 -14.39
N ILE A 37 3.04 -5.78 -15.52
CA ILE A 37 2.29 -5.63 -16.78
C ILE A 37 0.83 -6.04 -16.58
N THR A 38 0.59 -7.17 -15.91
CA THR A 38 -0.76 -7.65 -15.63
C THR A 38 -1.54 -6.68 -14.76
N SER A 39 -0.91 -6.12 -13.72
CA SER A 39 -1.52 -5.14 -12.82
C SER A 39 -1.87 -3.84 -13.56
N ILE A 40 -0.95 -3.30 -14.36
CA ILE A 40 -1.19 -2.07 -15.13
C ILE A 40 -2.34 -2.27 -16.11
N ILE A 41 -2.35 -3.36 -16.87
CA ILE A 41 -3.40 -3.64 -17.85
C ILE A 41 -4.73 -3.87 -17.13
N GLY A 42 -4.77 -4.77 -16.14
CA GLY A 42 -6.00 -5.15 -15.45
C GLY A 42 -6.64 -3.97 -14.73
N ASN A 43 -5.88 -3.29 -13.87
CA ASN A 43 -6.39 -2.15 -13.10
C ASN A 43 -6.63 -0.92 -13.97
N GLY A 44 -5.84 -0.73 -15.03
CA GLY A 44 -6.09 0.29 -16.05
C GLY A 44 -7.43 0.10 -16.75
N LEU A 45 -7.74 -1.14 -17.16
CA LEU A 45 -9.04 -1.47 -17.78
C LEU A 45 -10.22 -1.21 -16.83
N VAL A 46 -10.09 -1.51 -15.53
CA VAL A 46 -11.12 -1.20 -14.52
C VAL A 46 -11.38 0.31 -14.47
N CYS A 47 -10.33 1.12 -14.40
CA CYS A 47 -10.43 2.58 -14.38
C CYS A 47 -11.04 3.12 -15.69
N ILE A 48 -10.60 2.62 -16.85
CA ILE A 48 -11.13 3.02 -18.16
C ILE A 48 -12.61 2.65 -18.28
N ALA A 49 -13.01 1.45 -17.86
CA ALA A 49 -14.40 1.00 -17.90
C ALA A 49 -15.30 1.88 -17.03
N ALA A 50 -14.86 2.24 -15.82
CA ALA A 50 -15.58 3.15 -14.93
C ALA A 50 -15.66 4.58 -15.48
N TYR A 51 -14.61 5.04 -16.17
CA TYR A 51 -14.62 6.33 -16.84
C TYR A 51 -15.60 6.33 -18.02
N ARG A 52 -15.57 5.32 -18.88
CA ARG A 52 -16.43 5.25 -20.08
C ARG A 52 -17.89 4.94 -19.79
N ASN A 53 -18.20 4.19 -18.74
CA ASN A 53 -19.56 3.76 -18.45
C ASN A 53 -20.08 4.36 -17.12
N PRO A 54 -20.93 5.41 -17.18
CA PRO A 54 -21.52 6.02 -15.98
C PRO A 54 -22.34 5.03 -15.14
N ASN A 55 -22.92 3.99 -15.75
CA ASN A 55 -23.69 2.97 -15.02
C ASN A 55 -22.80 2.14 -14.09
N LEU A 56 -21.48 2.08 -14.36
CA LEU A 56 -20.53 1.44 -13.48
C LEU A 56 -20.11 2.32 -12.30
N ARG A 57 -20.55 3.58 -12.17
CA ARG A 57 -20.17 4.48 -11.07
C ARG A 57 -21.07 4.34 -9.84
N SER A 58 -21.40 3.10 -9.46
CA SER A 58 -22.17 2.80 -8.25
C SER A 58 -21.31 2.90 -6.98
N THR A 59 -21.94 2.96 -5.80
CA THR A 59 -21.22 3.00 -4.51
C THR A 59 -20.30 1.79 -4.31
N THR A 60 -20.73 0.61 -4.76
CA THR A 60 -19.93 -0.61 -4.70
C THR A 60 -18.73 -0.57 -5.63
N ASN A 61 -18.93 -0.06 -6.85
CA ASN A 61 -17.87 0.01 -7.84
C ASN A 61 -16.88 1.14 -7.55
N LEU A 62 -17.28 2.19 -6.82
CA LEU A 62 -16.37 3.22 -6.33
C LEU A 62 -15.19 2.62 -5.56
N TYR A 63 -15.46 1.67 -4.66
CA TYR A 63 -14.40 1.02 -3.89
C TYR A 63 -13.53 0.10 -4.75
N ILE A 64 -14.11 -0.54 -5.78
CA ILE A 64 -13.34 -1.33 -6.76
C ILE A 64 -12.40 -0.42 -7.56
N ILE A 65 -12.87 0.75 -7.98
CA ILE A 65 -12.05 1.75 -8.67
C ILE A 65 -10.94 2.25 -7.74
N ALA A 66 -11.24 2.49 -6.47
CA ALA A 66 -10.24 2.90 -5.49
C ALA A 66 -9.13 1.85 -5.27
N LEU A 67 -9.50 0.56 -5.23
CA LEU A 67 -8.54 -0.54 -5.22
C LEU A 67 -7.67 -0.53 -6.48
N ALA A 68 -8.28 -0.42 -7.66
CA ALA A 68 -7.55 -0.34 -8.92
C ALA A 68 -6.58 0.86 -8.96
N VAL A 69 -6.95 2.01 -8.38
CA VAL A 69 -6.04 3.17 -8.25
C VAL A 69 -4.88 2.85 -7.31
N SER A 70 -5.12 2.19 -6.17
CA SER A 70 -4.07 1.75 -5.24
C SER A 70 -3.09 0.79 -5.91
N ASP A 71 -3.60 -0.19 -6.66
CA ASP A 71 -2.77 -1.17 -7.37
C ASP A 71 -1.96 -0.52 -8.51
N LEU A 72 -2.53 0.47 -9.19
CA LEU A 72 -1.80 1.26 -10.20
C LEU A 72 -0.69 2.10 -9.55
N LEU A 73 -0.88 2.63 -8.35
CA LEU A 73 0.18 3.34 -7.62
C LEU A 73 1.35 2.40 -7.31
N CYS A 74 1.08 1.18 -6.81
CA CYS A 74 2.13 0.17 -6.62
C CYS A 74 2.83 -0.16 -7.95
N ALA A 75 2.05 -0.47 -8.98
CA ALA A 75 2.60 -0.92 -10.25
C ALA A 75 3.39 0.17 -10.98
N THR A 76 3.11 1.45 -10.74
CA THR A 76 3.81 2.55 -11.44
C THR A 76 4.99 3.12 -10.66
N ILE A 77 5.02 2.99 -9.33
CA ILE A 77 6.06 3.60 -8.48
C ILE A 77 6.90 2.53 -7.80
N GLU A 78 6.28 1.64 -7.04
CA GLU A 78 6.98 0.68 -6.18
C GLU A 78 7.66 -0.41 -7.02
N MET A 79 6.90 -1.13 -7.85
CA MET A 79 7.45 -2.25 -8.62
C MET A 79 8.59 -1.87 -9.58
N PRO A 80 8.55 -0.72 -10.31
CA PRO A 80 9.65 -0.34 -11.18
C PRO A 80 10.93 0.02 -10.42
N LEU A 81 10.81 0.66 -9.25
CA LEU A 81 11.96 1.00 -8.40
C LEU A 81 12.58 -0.25 -7.77
N ALA A 82 11.74 -1.18 -7.29
CA ALA A 82 12.17 -2.48 -6.79
C ALA A 82 12.90 -3.29 -7.88
N SER A 83 12.27 -3.41 -9.06
CA SER A 83 12.85 -4.15 -10.20
C SER A 83 14.18 -3.54 -10.67
N SER A 84 14.28 -2.21 -10.70
CA SER A 84 15.53 -1.54 -11.07
C SER A 84 16.63 -1.77 -10.04
N THR A 85 16.28 -1.71 -8.75
CA THR A 85 17.20 -2.00 -7.63
C THR A 85 17.70 -3.43 -7.67
N LEU A 86 16.83 -4.38 -8.01
CA LEU A 86 17.16 -5.80 -8.19
C LEU A 86 18.16 -6.01 -9.32
N VAL A 87 17.97 -5.35 -10.47
CA VAL A 87 18.86 -5.46 -11.64
C VAL A 87 20.21 -4.77 -11.39
N ILE A 88 20.22 -3.62 -10.73
CA ILE A 88 21.42 -2.85 -10.41
C ILE A 88 22.22 -3.52 -9.27
N GLY A 89 21.56 -4.29 -8.40
CA GLY A 89 22.16 -4.94 -7.23
C GLY A 89 22.45 -3.97 -6.07
N ARG A 90 21.94 -2.74 -6.15
CA ARG A 90 22.01 -1.73 -5.07
C ARG A 90 20.93 -0.66 -5.26
N TRP A 91 20.59 0.02 -4.17
CA TRP A 91 19.77 1.23 -4.22
C TRP A 91 20.60 2.45 -4.62
N ASP A 92 20.24 3.08 -5.75
CA ASP A 92 20.98 4.21 -6.35
C ASP A 92 20.11 5.46 -6.60
N PHE A 93 18.87 5.46 -6.08
CA PHE A 93 17.88 6.54 -6.32
C PHE A 93 17.88 7.63 -5.25
N GLY A 94 18.70 7.48 -4.21
CA GLY A 94 18.82 8.43 -3.09
C GLY A 94 17.69 8.33 -2.06
N ASP A 95 17.83 9.10 -0.98
CA ASP A 95 16.98 9.00 0.21
C ASP A 95 15.56 9.53 -0.05
N VAL A 96 15.39 10.59 -0.84
CA VAL A 96 14.07 11.16 -1.17
C VAL A 96 13.19 10.18 -1.94
N VAL A 97 13.76 9.48 -2.93
CA VAL A 97 13.02 8.47 -3.68
C VAL A 97 12.68 7.27 -2.80
N CYS A 98 13.55 6.95 -1.84
CA CYS A 98 13.30 5.88 -0.87
C CYS A 98 12.13 6.20 0.04
N GLU A 99 12.05 7.45 0.52
CA GLU A 99 10.91 7.91 1.30
C GLU A 99 9.61 7.85 0.50
N ILE A 100 9.62 8.26 -0.78
CA ILE A 100 8.43 8.19 -1.64
C ILE A 100 8.03 6.72 -1.87
N GLN A 101 8.97 5.85 -2.20
CA GLN A 101 8.69 4.45 -2.48
C GLN A 101 8.18 3.72 -1.24
N GLY A 102 8.83 3.91 -0.09
CA GLY A 102 8.38 3.33 1.17
C GLY A 102 7.03 3.88 1.64
N PHE A 103 6.78 5.18 1.43
CA PHE A 103 5.47 5.77 1.72
C PHE A 103 4.36 5.15 0.88
N VAL A 104 4.58 5.02 -0.44
CA VAL A 104 3.60 4.44 -1.36
C VAL A 104 3.34 2.99 -0.99
N ASP A 105 4.38 2.18 -0.75
CA ASP A 105 4.27 0.77 -0.36
C ASP A 105 3.42 0.60 0.91
N VAL A 106 3.74 1.36 1.96
CA VAL A 106 3.02 1.28 3.24
C VAL A 106 1.59 1.81 3.11
N PHE A 107 1.39 2.89 2.35
CA PHE A 107 0.07 3.47 2.11
C PHE A 107 -0.85 2.48 1.40
N THR A 108 -0.43 1.88 0.29
CA THR A 108 -1.24 0.95 -0.50
C THR A 108 -1.50 -0.34 0.27
N THR A 109 -0.51 -0.82 1.04
CA THR A 109 -0.65 -1.97 1.95
C THR A 109 -1.78 -1.77 2.97
N TYR A 110 -2.01 -0.54 3.45
CA TYR A 110 -3.12 -0.23 4.37
C TYR A 110 -4.41 0.19 3.68
N ALA A 111 -4.31 0.88 2.53
CA ALA A 111 -5.46 1.33 1.77
C ALA A 111 -6.29 0.17 1.22
N THR A 112 -5.64 -0.91 0.76
CA THR A 112 -6.31 -2.09 0.23
C THR A 112 -7.24 -2.77 1.23
N PRO A 113 -6.78 -3.28 2.40
CA PRO A 113 -7.66 -3.92 3.37
C PRO A 113 -8.72 -2.95 3.93
N ALA A 114 -8.41 -1.67 4.12
CA ALA A 114 -9.39 -0.68 4.55
C ALA A 114 -10.53 -0.50 3.52
N THR A 115 -10.17 -0.44 2.24
CA THR A 115 -11.13 -0.29 1.13
C THR A 115 -11.94 -1.57 0.92
N LEU A 116 -11.33 -2.75 1.10
CA LEU A 116 -12.05 -4.04 1.12
C LEU A 116 -13.05 -4.11 2.27
N GLY A 117 -12.68 -3.65 3.47
CA GLY A 117 -13.59 -3.53 4.61
C GLY A 117 -14.80 -2.64 4.30
N LEU A 118 -14.56 -1.44 3.75
CA LEU A 118 -15.63 -0.56 3.29
C LEU A 118 -16.52 -1.22 2.23
N THR A 119 -15.94 -1.97 1.30
CA THR A 119 -16.67 -2.71 0.27
C THR A 119 -17.59 -3.77 0.90
N ALA A 120 -17.07 -4.54 1.87
CA ALA A 120 -17.82 -5.57 2.58
C ALA A 120 -19.01 -4.96 3.32
N VAL A 121 -18.78 -3.90 4.10
CA VAL A 121 -19.85 -3.20 4.85
C VAL A 121 -20.89 -2.61 3.90
N ASN A 122 -20.46 -1.94 2.81
CA ASN A 122 -21.38 -1.38 1.83
C ASN A 122 -22.28 -2.48 1.21
N ARG A 123 -21.69 -3.61 0.81
CA ARG A 123 -22.45 -4.74 0.24
C ARG A 123 -23.42 -5.34 1.25
N TYR A 124 -23.00 -5.50 2.50
CA TYR A 124 -23.89 -5.98 3.57
C TYR A 124 -25.10 -5.07 3.76
N VAL A 125 -24.87 -3.77 3.97
CA VAL A 125 -25.98 -2.84 4.22
C VAL A 125 -26.91 -2.77 3.01
N LYS A 126 -26.39 -2.92 1.79
CA LYS A 126 -27.19 -2.98 0.56
C LYS A 126 -28.11 -4.20 0.50
N ILE A 127 -27.63 -5.36 0.92
CA ILE A 127 -28.35 -6.65 0.82
C ILE A 127 -29.29 -6.85 2.01
N VAL A 128 -28.79 -6.66 3.23
CA VAL A 128 -29.50 -7.05 4.47
C VAL A 128 -30.31 -5.89 5.06
N LYS A 129 -29.86 -4.65 4.87
CA LYS A 129 -30.51 -3.45 5.45
C LYS A 129 -30.88 -2.44 4.35
N THR A 130 -31.55 -2.90 3.30
CA THR A 130 -31.91 -2.13 2.09
C THR A 130 -32.54 -0.76 2.39
N ALA A 131 -33.46 -0.70 3.36
CA ALA A 131 -34.11 0.55 3.78
C ALA A 131 -33.13 1.58 4.37
N LYS A 132 -32.04 1.13 4.98
CA LYS A 132 -31.00 1.96 5.59
C LYS A 132 -29.81 2.22 4.64
N HIS A 133 -29.70 1.49 3.52
CA HIS A 133 -28.60 1.65 2.57
C HIS A 133 -28.47 3.06 2.01
N LYS A 134 -29.56 3.66 1.52
CA LYS A 134 -29.54 5.06 1.03
C LYS A 134 -29.13 6.07 2.12
N LYS A 135 -29.41 5.75 3.39
CA LYS A 135 -29.01 6.60 4.54
C LYS A 135 -27.52 6.48 4.84
N TYR A 136 -26.91 5.30 4.81
CA TYR A 136 -25.50 5.16 5.18
C TYR A 136 -24.52 5.25 3.99
N PHE A 137 -24.94 4.76 2.82
CA PHE A 137 -24.12 4.59 1.62
C PHE A 137 -24.81 5.22 0.39
N SER A 138 -24.91 6.55 0.39
CA SER A 138 -25.19 7.30 -0.84
C SER A 138 -23.89 7.54 -1.63
N PRO A 139 -23.94 7.82 -2.95
CA PRO A 139 -22.73 8.10 -3.74
C PRO A 139 -21.80 9.15 -3.12
N LEU A 140 -22.36 10.22 -2.55
CA LEU A 140 -21.60 11.25 -1.86
C LEU A 140 -20.99 10.72 -0.54
N ARG A 141 -21.78 10.02 0.28
CA ARG A 141 -21.31 9.46 1.56
C ARG A 141 -20.24 8.41 1.35
N SER A 142 -20.36 7.54 0.34
CA SER A 142 -19.34 6.54 0.02
C SER A 142 -18.02 7.19 -0.39
N LYS A 143 -18.06 8.29 -1.15
CA LYS A 143 -16.86 9.09 -1.47
C LYS A 143 -16.26 9.72 -0.23
N ILE A 144 -17.08 10.28 0.66
CA ILE A 144 -16.63 10.85 1.93
C ILE A 144 -15.96 9.77 2.79
N TRP A 145 -16.58 8.60 2.95
CA TRP A 145 -15.99 7.48 3.70
C TRP A 145 -14.62 7.07 3.16
N LEU A 146 -14.53 6.88 1.84
CA LEU A 146 -13.27 6.54 1.19
C LEU A 146 -12.21 7.63 1.42
N PHE A 147 -12.57 8.89 1.16
CA PHE A 147 -11.69 10.04 1.32
C PHE A 147 -11.19 10.19 2.77
N CYS A 148 -12.08 10.04 3.75
CA CYS A 148 -11.72 10.09 5.17
C CYS A 148 -10.75 8.97 5.55
N VAL A 149 -10.98 7.74 5.10
CA VAL A 149 -10.09 6.60 5.39
C VAL A 149 -8.72 6.81 4.76
N TRP A 150 -8.66 7.18 3.48
CA TRP A 150 -7.39 7.40 2.78
C TRP A 150 -6.62 8.60 3.37
N THR A 151 -7.32 9.69 3.68
CA THR A 151 -6.71 10.86 4.32
C THR A 151 -6.21 10.52 5.72
N PHE A 152 -6.95 9.73 6.49
CA PHE A 152 -6.50 9.26 7.81
C PHE A 152 -5.21 8.43 7.71
N LEU A 153 -5.10 7.54 6.72
CA LEU A 153 -3.87 6.78 6.45
C LEU A 153 -2.68 7.69 6.13
N VAL A 154 -2.88 8.65 5.22
CA VAL A 154 -1.86 9.63 4.85
C VAL A 154 -1.42 10.43 6.07
N LEU A 155 -2.36 10.97 6.85
CA LEU A 155 -2.06 11.74 8.05
C LEU A 155 -1.35 10.90 9.11
N TYR A 156 -1.72 9.64 9.27
CA TYR A 156 -1.06 8.71 10.19
C TYR A 156 0.41 8.50 9.82
N LEU A 157 0.69 8.21 8.55
CA LEU A 157 2.07 8.03 8.06
C LEU A 157 2.88 9.32 8.13
N LEU A 158 2.30 10.44 7.69
CA LEU A 158 2.97 11.75 7.73
C LEU A 158 3.25 12.20 9.17
N THR A 159 2.33 12.00 10.11
CA THR A 159 2.53 12.33 11.52
C THR A 159 3.62 11.45 12.13
N GLY A 160 3.60 10.15 11.84
CA GLY A 160 4.65 9.24 12.29
C GLY A 160 6.02 9.61 11.75
N ARG A 161 6.10 10.04 10.47
CA ARG A 161 7.34 10.55 9.87
C ARG A 161 7.78 11.88 10.49
N ALA A 162 6.88 12.85 10.62
CA ALA A 162 7.17 14.18 11.17
C ALA A 162 7.62 14.15 12.64
N THR A 163 7.12 13.18 13.41
CA THR A 163 7.53 12.94 14.81
C THR A 163 8.78 12.09 14.94
N ASN A 164 9.39 11.65 13.82
CA ASN A 164 10.50 10.70 13.76
C ASN A 164 10.21 9.35 14.47
N PHE A 165 8.94 8.99 14.66
CA PHE A 165 8.56 7.66 15.14
C PHE A 165 8.64 6.61 14.05
N LEU A 166 8.40 7.04 12.80
CA LEU A 166 8.51 6.26 11.59
C LEU A 166 9.63 6.83 10.70
N SER A 167 10.42 5.95 10.11
CA SER A 167 11.36 6.27 9.04
C SER A 167 11.06 5.39 7.83
N PHE A 168 11.52 5.79 6.65
CA PHE A 168 11.51 4.95 5.47
C PHE A 168 12.95 4.68 5.09
N GLU A 169 13.36 3.42 5.20
CA GLU A 169 14.74 3.01 5.05
C GLU A 169 14.82 1.87 4.05
N PHE A 170 15.87 1.88 3.22
CA PHE A 170 16.12 0.82 2.28
C PHE A 170 16.49 -0.47 3.02
N VAL A 171 15.80 -1.57 2.70
CA VAL A 171 16.08 -2.88 3.29
C VAL A 171 16.61 -3.83 2.22
N PRO A 172 17.93 -4.10 2.17
CA PRO A 172 18.55 -4.96 1.15
C PRO A 172 17.96 -6.37 1.04
N GLY A 173 17.38 -6.88 2.15
CA GLY A 173 16.73 -8.19 2.18
C GLY A 173 15.44 -8.27 1.36
N PHE A 174 14.77 -7.15 1.14
CA PHE A 174 13.50 -7.07 0.41
C PHE A 174 13.58 -6.22 -0.85
N ASP A 175 14.76 -5.66 -1.18
CA ASP A 175 14.99 -4.83 -2.38
C ASP A 175 14.06 -3.61 -2.52
N VAL A 176 13.46 -3.21 -1.39
CA VAL A 176 12.53 -2.08 -1.27
C VAL A 176 12.87 -1.24 -0.04
N CYS A 177 12.40 -0.01 -0.07
CA CYS A 177 12.30 0.87 1.09
C CYS A 177 11.07 0.49 1.91
N ALA A 178 11.30 0.22 3.19
CA ALA A 178 10.29 -0.25 4.12
C ALA A 178 10.18 0.67 5.34
N LEU A 179 9.14 0.44 6.13
CA LEU A 179 8.88 1.20 7.35
C LEU A 179 9.87 0.82 8.47
N GLY A 180 10.71 1.79 8.84
CA GLY A 180 11.54 1.77 10.04
C GLY A 180 10.81 2.34 11.26
N PHE A 181 11.18 1.87 12.45
CA PHE A 181 10.59 2.30 13.71
C PHE A 181 11.68 2.78 14.67
N ALA A 182 11.45 3.94 15.31
CA ALA A 182 12.43 4.51 16.24
C ALA A 182 12.74 3.59 17.43
N ASN A 183 11.77 2.81 17.90
CA ASN A 183 11.90 1.94 19.07
C ASN A 183 10.99 0.71 18.95
N GLN A 184 11.33 -0.36 19.67
CA GLN A 184 10.50 -1.57 19.78
C GLN A 184 9.06 -1.28 20.22
N ARG A 185 8.87 -0.32 21.14
CA ARG A 185 7.54 0.09 21.60
C ARG A 185 6.69 0.65 20.46
N VAL A 186 7.25 1.56 19.67
CA VAL A 186 6.54 2.17 18.52
C VAL A 186 6.18 1.09 17.51
N ARG A 187 7.11 0.18 17.22
CA ARG A 187 6.88 -0.98 16.35
C ARG A 187 5.70 -1.84 16.83
N VAL A 188 5.68 -2.22 18.11
CA VAL A 188 4.59 -3.02 18.68
C VAL A 188 3.27 -2.25 18.63
N VAL A 189 3.26 -0.97 19.02
CA VAL A 189 2.05 -0.13 18.99
C VAL A 189 1.52 0.01 17.57
N HIS A 190 2.39 0.27 16.59
CA HIS A 190 2.03 0.36 15.17
C HIS A 190 1.38 -0.93 14.66
N PHE A 191 2.01 -2.09 14.93
CA PHE A 191 1.45 -3.37 14.53
C PHE A 191 0.12 -3.67 15.23
N CYS A 192 -0.02 -3.39 16.52
CA CYS A 192 -1.27 -3.56 17.24
C CYS A 192 -2.40 -2.70 16.67
N ILE A 193 -2.12 -1.42 16.40
CA ILE A 193 -3.10 -0.49 15.81
C ILE A 193 -3.50 -0.96 14.41
N THR A 194 -2.52 -1.25 13.55
CA THR A 194 -2.74 -1.66 12.16
C THR A 194 -3.51 -2.97 12.10
N PHE A 195 -3.14 -3.96 12.90
CA PHE A 195 -3.83 -5.24 12.96
C PHE A 195 -5.28 -5.10 13.47
N ALA A 196 -5.49 -4.31 14.52
CA ALA A 196 -6.83 -4.07 15.04
C ALA A 196 -7.71 -3.35 14.00
N LEU A 197 -7.20 -2.29 13.37
CA LEU A 197 -7.97 -1.46 12.45
C LEU A 197 -8.23 -2.10 11.09
N PHE A 198 -7.27 -2.84 10.52
CA PHE A 198 -7.36 -3.35 9.15
C PHE A 198 -7.67 -4.86 9.06
N PHE A 199 -7.48 -5.62 10.13
CA PHE A 199 -7.87 -7.03 10.18
C PHE A 199 -9.09 -7.25 11.08
N ILE A 200 -9.03 -6.87 12.35
CA ILE A 200 -10.11 -7.18 13.29
C ILE A 200 -11.39 -6.43 12.94
N VAL A 201 -11.34 -5.12 12.72
CA VAL A 201 -12.54 -4.33 12.42
C VAL A 201 -13.25 -4.81 11.14
N PRO A 202 -12.57 -5.00 9.99
CA PRO A 202 -13.19 -5.55 8.80
C PRO A 202 -13.75 -6.96 9.01
N LEU A 203 -13.01 -7.85 9.68
CA LEU A 203 -13.47 -9.21 9.95
C LEU A 203 -14.69 -9.25 10.88
N CYS A 204 -14.67 -8.52 11.99
CA CYS A 204 -15.81 -8.42 12.90
C CYS A 204 -17.01 -7.79 12.20
N SER A 205 -16.79 -6.76 11.37
CA SER A 205 -17.87 -6.15 10.58
C SER A 205 -18.45 -7.16 9.59
N GLY A 206 -17.62 -7.99 8.94
CA GLY A 206 -18.05 -9.06 8.04
C GLY A 206 -18.78 -10.18 8.76
N ILE A 207 -18.25 -10.70 9.87
CA ILE A 207 -18.84 -11.79 10.65
C ILE A 207 -20.18 -11.35 11.25
N PHE A 208 -20.23 -10.19 11.90
CA PHE A 208 -21.49 -9.65 12.44
C PHE A 208 -22.54 -9.44 11.33
N SER A 209 -22.08 -9.11 10.13
CA SER A 209 -22.90 -8.98 8.94
C SER A 209 -23.42 -10.33 8.39
N TYR A 210 -22.69 -11.44 8.56
CA TYR A 210 -23.16 -12.75 8.11
C TYR A 210 -24.09 -13.45 9.11
N TYR A 211 -23.91 -13.21 10.40
CA TYR A 211 -24.70 -13.86 11.46
C TYR A 211 -26.04 -13.17 11.77
N LYS A 212 -26.33 -11.96 11.25
CA LYS A 212 -27.54 -11.18 11.59
C LYS A 212 -28.17 -10.44 10.41
#